data_AF-A0A1G7JCT2-F1
#
_entry.id   AF-A0A1G7JCT2-F1
#
_cell.length_a   1.000
_cell.length_b   1.000
_cell.length_c   1.000
_cell.angle_alpha   90.00
_cell.angle_beta   90.00
_cell.angle_gamma   90.00
#
_symmetry.space_group_name_H-M   'P 1'
#
loop_
_entity.id
_entity.type
_entity.pdbx_description
1 polymer ?
#
loop_
_entity_poly.entity_id
_entity_poly.type
_entity_poly.pdbx_seq_one_letter_code
_entity_poly.pdbx_strand_id
1 'polypeptide(L)'
;MIEWNNFFGAILIDRDYENSKKYIEEELIMHNFYYFHPAIFSTGVKEIPFYYDYMLFTFGRTAKYFACDNRELNNFIVEFEEILNNLDFLNAQVRIDTDYANYDLFWVNKNKLNATEKTEIINQFEEYKVKYFESENFYFGIGEIDLHTSWVETYNEEKIQEFESWYPNFKYPF
;
A
#
# COMPACT_ATOMS: atom_id res chain seq x y z
N MET A 1 0.67 0.76 26.89
CA MET A 1 1.85 1.44 26.33
C MET A 1 1.99 0.83 24.96
N ILE A 2 1.70 1.59 23.89
CA ILE A 2 1.71 1.06 22.51
C ILE A 2 3.18 1.05 22.09
N GLU A 3 3.82 -0.11 22.18
CA GLU A 3 5.28 -0.22 22.02
C GLU A 3 5.70 -1.00 20.78
N TRP A 4 4.82 -1.83 20.20
CA TRP A 4 5.20 -2.82 19.20
C TRP A 4 4.31 -2.80 17.95
N ASN A 5 4.25 -1.66 17.28
CA ASN A 5 3.58 -1.58 15.99
C ASN A 5 4.56 -1.99 14.88
N ASN A 6 4.04 -2.64 13.85
CA ASN A 6 4.81 -2.98 12.68
C ASN A 6 3.95 -2.79 11.42
N PHE A 7 4.64 -2.62 10.30
CA PHE A 7 3.99 -2.70 9.01
C PHE A 7 4.86 -3.49 8.07
N PHE A 8 4.21 -4.16 7.14
CA PHE A 8 4.86 -4.85 6.05
C PHE A 8 3.91 -4.92 4.86
N GLY A 9 4.48 -5.05 3.68
CA GLY A 9 3.70 -4.94 2.48
C GLY A 9 4.43 -5.42 1.26
N ALA A 10 3.74 -5.33 0.15
CA ALA A 10 4.28 -5.64 -1.14
C ALA A 10 3.75 -4.68 -2.21
N ILE A 11 4.58 -4.43 -3.21
CA ILE A 11 4.29 -3.60 -4.38
C ILE A 11 4.55 -4.49 -5.59
N LEU A 12 3.52 -4.68 -6.41
CA LEU A 12 3.63 -5.40 -7.67
C LEU A 12 4.11 -4.41 -8.75
N ILE A 13 5.36 -4.55 -9.14
CA ILE A 13 6.04 -3.77 -10.16
C ILE A 13 5.72 -4.34 -11.54
N ASP A 14 5.40 -3.46 -12.47
CA ASP A 14 5.22 -3.74 -13.89
C ASP A 14 6.60 -3.88 -14.58
N ARG A 15 6.68 -3.53 -15.86
CA ARG A 15 7.85 -3.80 -16.71
C ARG A 15 9.08 -2.97 -16.35
N ASP A 16 8.94 -1.75 -15.82
CA ASP A 16 10.09 -0.89 -15.52
C ASP A 16 10.70 -1.17 -14.14
N TYR A 17 11.13 -2.41 -13.96
CA TYR A 17 11.75 -2.92 -12.74
C TYR A 17 13.06 -2.19 -12.40
N GLU A 18 13.94 -1.97 -13.38
CA GLU A 18 15.28 -1.45 -13.12
C GLU A 18 15.23 0.01 -12.62
N ASN A 19 14.37 0.86 -13.21
CA ASN A 19 14.21 2.23 -12.71
C ASN A 19 13.52 2.24 -11.35
N SER A 20 12.49 1.40 -11.17
CA SER A 20 11.80 1.25 -9.87
C SER A 20 12.78 0.81 -8.77
N LYS A 21 13.66 -0.14 -9.08
CA LYS A 21 14.71 -0.63 -8.17
C LYS A 21 15.71 0.46 -7.85
N LYS A 22 16.21 1.16 -8.88
CA LYS A 22 17.16 2.27 -8.72
C LYS A 22 16.59 3.36 -7.81
N TYR A 23 15.32 3.73 -7.98
CA TYR A 23 14.66 4.69 -7.09
C TYR A 23 14.69 4.21 -5.63
N ILE A 24 14.28 2.97 -5.35
CA ILE A 24 14.27 2.42 -3.98
C ILE A 24 15.68 2.37 -3.37
N GLU A 25 16.69 1.94 -4.14
CA GLU A 25 18.03 1.67 -3.62
C GLU A 25 18.91 2.92 -3.52
N GLU A 26 18.75 3.88 -4.43
CA GLU A 26 19.67 5.01 -4.59
C GLU A 26 19.03 6.36 -4.32
N GLU A 27 17.74 6.54 -4.63
CA GLU A 27 17.10 7.86 -4.62
C GLU A 27 16.25 8.09 -3.38
N LEU A 28 15.59 7.04 -2.88
CA LEU A 28 14.74 7.09 -1.70
C LEU A 28 15.49 7.61 -0.46
N ILE A 29 16.79 7.34 -0.33
CA ILE A 29 17.63 7.84 0.77
C ILE A 29 17.75 9.37 0.79
N MET A 30 17.53 10.04 -0.35
CA MET A 30 17.56 11.49 -0.46
C MET A 30 16.29 12.14 0.11
N HIS A 31 15.21 11.37 0.30
CA HIS A 31 14.00 11.83 0.95
C HIS A 31 14.14 11.72 2.48
N ASN A 32 13.71 12.76 3.20
CA ASN A 32 13.68 12.77 4.67
C ASN A 32 12.40 12.12 5.21
N PHE A 33 12.06 10.94 4.72
CA PHE A 33 10.87 10.20 5.15
C PHE A 33 11.06 9.64 6.56
N TYR A 34 9.99 9.67 7.34
CA TYR A 34 9.97 9.16 8.70
C TYR A 34 9.69 7.65 8.73
N TYR A 35 8.86 7.16 7.81
CA TYR A 35 8.41 5.78 7.76
C TYR A 35 9.20 4.88 6.80
N PHE A 36 9.78 5.44 5.75
CA PHE A 36 10.42 4.65 4.71
C PHE A 36 11.91 4.94 4.59
N HIS A 37 12.69 3.87 4.43
CA HIS A 37 14.13 3.93 4.21
C HIS A 37 14.50 2.76 3.29
N PRO A 38 15.43 2.90 2.33
CA PRO A 38 15.79 1.82 1.39
C PRO A 38 16.00 0.45 2.04
N ALA A 39 16.67 0.43 3.18
CA ALA A 39 17.00 -0.79 3.92
C ALA A 39 15.80 -1.63 4.41
N ILE A 40 14.57 -1.10 4.40
CA ILE A 40 13.38 -1.87 4.77
C ILE A 40 12.77 -2.62 3.58
N PHE A 41 13.25 -2.34 2.36
CA PHE A 41 12.77 -2.96 1.13
C PHE A 41 13.64 -4.15 0.73
N SER A 42 12.99 -5.13 0.11
CA SER A 42 13.60 -6.20 -0.65
C SER A 42 13.12 -6.08 -2.08
N THR A 43 14.02 -5.73 -2.99
CA THR A 43 13.74 -5.49 -4.42
C THR A 43 13.79 -6.79 -5.25
N GLY A 44 13.87 -7.94 -4.59
CA GLY A 44 14.01 -9.25 -5.21
C GLY A 44 15.37 -9.47 -5.87
N VAL A 45 15.64 -10.71 -6.26
CA VAL A 45 16.87 -11.10 -6.99
C VAL A 45 16.50 -11.80 -8.29
N LYS A 46 17.32 -11.61 -9.32
CA LYS A 46 17.20 -12.30 -10.60
C LYS A 46 17.79 -13.70 -10.52
N GLU A 47 17.19 -14.58 -9.74
CA GLU A 47 17.64 -15.98 -9.60
C GLU A 47 16.69 -16.97 -10.29
N ILE A 48 17.17 -18.19 -10.55
CA ILE A 48 16.36 -19.25 -11.15
C ILE A 48 15.42 -19.85 -10.09
N PRO A 49 14.15 -20.11 -10.42
CA PRO A 49 13.50 -19.90 -11.72
C PRO A 49 13.27 -18.42 -12.03
N PHE A 50 13.51 -18.01 -13.28
CA PHE A 50 13.29 -16.64 -13.77
C PHE A 50 11.91 -16.14 -13.31
N TYR A 51 11.88 -14.92 -12.78
CA TYR A 51 10.66 -14.25 -12.35
C TYR A 51 9.73 -13.96 -13.54
N TYR A 52 8.43 -13.88 -13.26
CA TYR A 52 7.36 -13.57 -14.21
C TYR A 52 7.46 -12.12 -14.72
N ASP A 53 6.60 -11.75 -15.68
CA ASP A 53 6.52 -10.39 -16.27
C ASP A 53 6.36 -9.26 -15.23
N TYR A 54 5.92 -9.59 -14.01
CA TYR A 54 5.72 -8.68 -12.89
C TYR A 54 6.64 -9.04 -11.71
N MET A 55 7.32 -8.04 -11.16
CA MET A 55 8.24 -8.20 -10.04
C MET A 55 7.60 -7.77 -8.72
N LEU A 56 7.93 -8.45 -7.63
CA LEU A 56 7.42 -8.09 -6.31
C LEU A 56 8.50 -7.39 -5.49
N PHE A 57 8.25 -6.15 -5.11
CA PHE A 57 8.99 -5.50 -4.03
C PHE A 57 8.27 -5.77 -2.73
N THR A 58 8.98 -6.30 -1.74
CA THR A 58 8.43 -6.45 -0.38
C THR A 58 9.12 -5.50 0.56
N PHE A 59 8.46 -5.14 1.65
CA PHE A 59 9.05 -4.28 2.66
C PHE A 59 8.43 -4.54 4.02
N GLY A 60 9.15 -4.13 5.07
CA GLY A 60 8.57 -4.11 6.40
C GLY A 60 9.51 -3.59 7.46
N ARG A 61 8.94 -3.05 8.54
CA ARG A 61 9.67 -2.60 9.72
C ARG A 61 8.82 -2.63 10.98
N THR A 62 9.49 -2.66 12.12
CA THR A 62 8.88 -2.31 13.41
C THR A 62 9.04 -0.81 13.65
N ALA A 63 8.05 -0.17 14.26
CA ALA A 63 8.07 1.25 14.58
C ALA A 63 7.37 1.52 15.91
N LYS A 64 8.03 2.29 16.79
CA LYS A 64 7.39 2.82 18.00
C LYS A 64 6.50 3.99 17.63
N TYR A 65 5.30 4.05 18.23
CA TYR A 65 4.34 5.15 18.03
C TYR A 65 4.02 5.37 16.54
N PHE A 66 3.60 4.31 15.85
CA PHE A 66 3.22 4.35 14.44
C PHE A 66 1.72 4.14 14.29
N ALA A 67 1.07 4.96 13.46
CA ALA A 67 -0.36 4.88 13.17
C ALA A 67 -1.22 4.88 14.45
N CYS A 68 -0.82 5.58 15.51
CA CYS A 68 -1.61 5.71 16.72
C CYS A 68 -2.75 6.74 16.58
N ASP A 69 -2.68 7.61 15.57
CA ASP A 69 -3.69 8.62 15.27
C ASP A 69 -3.82 8.89 13.74
N ASN A 70 -4.82 9.69 13.38
CA ASN A 70 -5.08 10.12 11.99
C ASN A 70 -3.89 10.85 11.35
N ARG A 71 -3.11 11.62 12.13
CA ARG A 71 -1.99 12.40 11.59
C ARG A 71 -0.84 11.47 11.22
N GLU A 72 -0.52 10.51 12.07
CA GLU A 72 0.52 9.52 11.79
C GLU A 72 0.17 8.64 10.59
N LEU A 73 -1.08 8.18 10.51
CA LEU A 73 -1.57 7.42 9.36
C LEU A 73 -1.54 8.26 8.08
N ASN A 74 -1.96 9.53 8.13
CA ASN A 74 -1.90 10.41 6.96
C ASN A 74 -0.45 10.67 6.51
N ASN A 75 0.48 10.90 7.43
CA ASN A 75 1.89 11.06 7.09
C ASN A 75 2.44 9.79 6.42
N PHE A 76 2.07 8.61 6.93
CA PHE A 76 2.44 7.34 6.31
C PHE A 76 1.90 7.22 4.88
N ILE A 77 0.62 7.51 4.66
CA ILE A 77 -0.02 7.47 3.35
C ILE A 77 0.66 8.44 2.38
N VAL A 78 0.96 9.67 2.83
CA VAL A 78 1.63 10.67 2.00
C VAL A 78 3.02 10.21 1.57
N GLU A 79 3.85 9.76 2.52
CA GLU A 79 5.19 9.26 2.19
C GLU A 79 5.13 8.03 1.28
N PHE A 80 4.19 7.12 1.52
CA PHE A 80 4.04 5.93 0.70
C PHE A 80 3.57 6.26 -0.72
N GLU A 81 2.60 7.16 -0.88
CA GLU A 81 2.16 7.58 -2.21
C GLU A 81 3.23 8.38 -2.95
N GLU A 82 4.08 9.14 -2.26
CA GLU A 82 5.25 9.77 -2.89
C GLU A 82 6.24 8.72 -3.43
N ILE A 83 6.43 7.61 -2.70
CA ILE A 83 7.19 6.45 -3.19
C ILE A 83 6.50 5.85 -4.41
N LEU A 84 5.21 5.53 -4.31
CA LEU A 84 4.43 4.89 -5.38
C LEU A 84 4.41 5.72 -6.67
N ASN A 85 4.35 7.06 -6.58
CA ASN A 85 4.41 7.95 -7.74
C ASN A 85 5.73 7.87 -8.52
N ASN A 86 6.81 7.35 -7.92
CA ASN A 86 8.11 7.16 -8.55
C ASN A 86 8.36 5.70 -8.99
N LEU A 87 7.37 4.82 -8.84
CA LEU A 87 7.46 3.42 -9.20
C LEU A 87 6.53 3.09 -10.38
N ASP A 88 6.98 2.18 -11.23
CA ASP A 88 6.16 1.61 -12.30
C ASP A 88 5.30 0.46 -11.77
N PHE A 89 4.40 0.74 -10.82
CA PHE A 89 3.64 -0.31 -10.12
C PHE A 89 2.21 -0.47 -10.62
N LEU A 90 1.65 -1.68 -10.47
CA LEU A 90 0.24 -2.00 -10.70
C LEU A 90 -0.58 -1.79 -9.42
N ASN A 91 -0.27 -2.58 -8.39
CA ASN A 91 -0.98 -2.63 -7.12
C ASN A 91 0.00 -2.70 -5.96
N ALA A 92 -0.39 -2.18 -4.81
CA ALA A 92 0.37 -2.31 -3.57
C ALA A 92 -0.57 -2.64 -2.41
N GLN A 93 -0.05 -3.38 -1.42
CA GLN A 93 -0.75 -3.68 -0.18
C GLN A 93 0.19 -3.50 1.00
N VAL A 94 -0.35 -2.97 2.11
CA VAL A 94 0.32 -2.83 3.39
C VAL A 94 -0.56 -3.41 4.48
N ARG A 95 -0.03 -4.34 5.25
CA ARG A 95 -0.58 -4.72 6.55
C ARG A 95 0.05 -3.85 7.63
N ILE A 96 -0.81 -3.30 8.48
CA ILE A 96 -0.41 -2.61 9.71
C ILE A 96 -0.90 -3.45 10.87
N ASP A 97 0.05 -3.94 11.68
CA ASP A 97 -0.23 -4.67 12.91
C ASP A 97 0.11 -3.78 14.11
N THR A 98 -0.87 -3.58 14.96
CA THR A 98 -0.71 -2.85 16.23
C THR A 98 -1.12 -3.74 17.40
N ASP A 99 -0.79 -3.34 18.62
CA ASP A 99 -1.13 -4.10 19.83
C ASP A 99 -2.65 -4.37 20.00
N TYR A 100 -3.52 -3.68 19.26
CA TYR A 100 -4.96 -3.66 19.47
C TYR A 100 -5.82 -3.63 18.20
N ALA A 101 -5.21 -3.53 17.02
CA ALA A 101 -5.91 -3.52 15.73
C ALA A 101 -4.95 -3.94 14.61
N ASN A 102 -5.45 -4.72 13.68
CA ASN A 102 -4.72 -5.14 12.49
C ASN A 102 -5.59 -4.86 11.26
N TYR A 103 -5.06 -4.10 10.31
CA TYR A 103 -5.80 -3.77 9.10
C TYR A 103 -4.89 -3.75 7.87
N ASP A 104 -5.50 -4.03 6.74
CA ASP A 104 -4.88 -4.13 5.44
C ASP A 104 -5.29 -2.91 4.62
N LEU A 105 -4.30 -2.23 4.04
CA LEU A 105 -4.46 -1.07 3.17
C LEU A 105 -3.99 -1.45 1.78
N PHE A 106 -4.67 -0.95 0.75
CA PHE A 106 -4.28 -1.21 -0.63
C PHE A 106 -4.26 0.06 -1.48
N TRP A 107 -3.45 0.01 -2.54
CA TRP A 107 -3.36 1.03 -3.58
C TRP A 107 -3.45 0.36 -4.95
N VAL A 108 -4.28 0.92 -5.83
CA VAL A 108 -4.41 0.52 -7.23
C VAL A 108 -4.02 1.69 -8.11
N ASN A 109 -3.08 1.48 -9.04
CA ASN A 109 -2.61 2.53 -9.94
C ASN A 109 -3.60 2.78 -11.09
N LYS A 110 -4.29 3.92 -11.05
CA LYS A 110 -5.28 4.31 -12.08
C LYS A 110 -4.65 4.54 -13.44
N ASN A 111 -3.36 4.84 -13.51
CA ASN A 111 -2.67 5.07 -14.79
C ASN A 111 -2.34 3.76 -15.51
N LYS A 112 -2.45 2.62 -14.81
CA LYS A 112 -2.27 1.28 -15.36
C LYS A 112 -3.56 0.63 -15.85
N LEU A 113 -4.69 1.27 -15.58
CA LEU A 113 -6.01 0.76 -15.92
C LEU A 113 -6.61 1.51 -17.11
N ASN A 114 -7.23 0.76 -18.01
CA ASN A 114 -8.10 1.31 -19.04
C ASN A 114 -9.49 1.65 -18.45
N ALA A 115 -10.36 2.30 -19.24
CA ALA A 115 -11.66 2.76 -18.77
C ALA A 115 -12.60 1.62 -18.32
N THR A 116 -12.52 0.46 -18.99
CA THR A 116 -13.31 -0.72 -18.63
C THR A 116 -12.82 -1.30 -17.30
N GLU A 117 -11.52 -1.49 -17.14
CA GLU A 117 -10.91 -2.01 -15.91
C GLU A 117 -11.22 -1.11 -14.69
N LYS A 118 -11.16 0.22 -14.86
CA LYS A 118 -11.57 1.17 -13.80
C LYS A 118 -13.01 0.96 -13.37
N THR A 119 -13.91 0.78 -14.33
CA THR A 119 -15.34 0.56 -14.07
C THR A 119 -15.56 -0.77 -13.36
N GLU A 120 -14.87 -1.83 -13.78
CA GLU A 120 -14.96 -3.16 -13.15
C GLU A 120 -14.47 -3.15 -11.70
N ILE A 121 -13.36 -2.48 -11.43
CA ILE A 121 -12.81 -2.34 -10.08
C ILE A 121 -13.75 -1.56 -9.17
N ILE A 122 -14.31 -0.44 -9.64
CA ILE A 122 -15.30 0.33 -8.85
C ILE A 122 -16.54 -0.53 -8.56
N ASN A 123 -17.06 -1.24 -9.56
CA ASN A 123 -18.21 -2.12 -9.36
C ASN A 123 -17.91 -3.21 -8.32
N GLN A 124 -16.70 -3.77 -8.35
CA GLN A 124 -16.25 -4.74 -7.35
C GLN A 124 -16.19 -4.10 -5.96
N PHE A 125 -15.62 -2.90 -5.82
CA PHE A 125 -15.61 -2.19 -4.53
C PHE A 125 -17.03 -1.93 -4.00
N GLU A 126 -17.96 -1.55 -4.86
CA GLU A 126 -19.37 -1.33 -4.48
C GLU A 126 -20.08 -2.62 -4.09
N GLU A 127 -19.91 -3.71 -4.86
CA GLU A 127 -20.52 -5.02 -4.61
C GLU A 127 -20.06 -5.58 -3.25
N TYR A 128 -18.77 -5.47 -2.97
CA TYR A 128 -18.16 -5.95 -1.73
C TYR A 128 -18.17 -4.90 -0.60
N LYS A 129 -18.79 -3.72 -0.83
CA LYS A 129 -18.88 -2.60 0.12
C LYS A 129 -17.53 -2.11 0.67
N VAL A 130 -16.49 -2.25 -0.14
CA VAL A 130 -15.12 -1.87 0.21
C VAL A 130 -15.08 -0.38 0.55
N LYS A 131 -14.45 -0.04 1.67
CA LYS A 131 -14.18 1.36 2.00
C LYS A 131 -12.95 1.82 1.24
N TYR A 132 -13.14 2.69 0.26
CA TYR A 132 -12.08 3.25 -0.56
C TYR A 132 -12.21 4.77 -0.73
N PHE A 133 -11.11 5.36 -1.16
CA PHE A 133 -10.90 6.77 -1.46
C PHE A 133 -10.21 6.86 -2.82
N GLU A 134 -10.34 8.00 -3.47
CA GLU A 134 -9.78 8.23 -4.80
C GLU A 134 -8.94 9.50 -4.79
N SER A 135 -7.69 9.40 -5.25
CA SER A 135 -6.84 10.54 -5.63
C SER A 135 -6.76 10.64 -7.15
N GLU A 136 -5.98 11.60 -7.66
CA GLU A 136 -5.70 11.71 -9.08
C GLU A 136 -5.12 10.40 -9.66
N ASN A 137 -4.15 9.80 -8.96
CA ASN A 137 -3.38 8.66 -9.46
C ASN A 137 -3.85 7.31 -8.92
N PHE A 138 -4.52 7.25 -7.77
CA PHE A 138 -4.76 5.99 -7.06
C PHE A 138 -6.21 5.79 -6.62
N TYR A 139 -6.64 4.53 -6.60
CA TYR A 139 -7.66 4.09 -5.65
C TYR A 139 -6.94 3.58 -4.40
N PHE A 140 -7.25 4.18 -3.26
CA PHE A 140 -6.73 3.78 -1.95
C PHE A 140 -7.87 3.17 -1.14
N GLY A 141 -7.68 2.00 -0.53
CA GLY A 141 -8.76 1.41 0.25
C GLY A 141 -8.28 0.52 1.39
N ILE A 142 -9.27 0.02 2.12
CA ILE A 142 -9.08 -0.82 3.29
C ILE A 142 -9.60 -2.21 2.96
N GLY A 143 -8.72 -3.21 3.02
CA GLY A 143 -9.01 -4.58 2.65
C GLY A 143 -7.78 -5.31 2.16
N GLU A 144 -7.88 -6.63 2.11
CA GLU A 144 -6.89 -7.50 1.48
C GLU A 144 -7.26 -7.68 0.02
N ILE A 145 -6.29 -7.46 -0.89
CA ILE A 145 -6.44 -7.63 -2.33
C ILE A 145 -5.54 -8.73 -2.86
N ASP A 146 -5.97 -9.37 -3.94
CA ASP A 146 -5.08 -10.07 -4.84
C ASP A 146 -4.25 -9.03 -5.61
N LEU A 147 -2.92 -9.08 -5.44
CA LEU A 147 -2.01 -8.08 -6.01
C LEU A 147 -1.98 -8.08 -7.55
N HIS A 148 -2.37 -9.17 -8.21
CA HIS A 148 -2.37 -9.26 -9.68
C HIS A 148 -3.66 -8.71 -10.29
N THR A 149 -4.80 -8.92 -9.63
CA THR A 149 -6.13 -8.57 -10.14
C THR A 149 -6.70 -7.30 -9.50
N SER A 150 -6.13 -6.84 -8.39
CA SER A 150 -6.65 -5.78 -7.50
C SER A 150 -7.99 -6.08 -6.84
N TRP A 151 -8.50 -7.31 -6.97
CA TRP A 151 -9.77 -7.69 -6.37
C TRP A 151 -9.63 -7.88 -4.87
N VAL A 152 -10.56 -7.31 -4.12
CA VAL A 152 -10.63 -7.52 -2.67
C VAL A 152 -11.07 -8.95 -2.38
N GLU A 153 -10.20 -9.73 -1.73
CA GLU A 153 -10.46 -11.12 -1.36
C GLU A 153 -11.22 -11.21 -0.05
N THR A 154 -10.84 -10.38 0.92
CA THR A 154 -11.38 -10.42 2.28
C THR A 154 -11.96 -9.05 2.66
N TYR A 155 -13.29 -8.95 2.65
CA TYR A 155 -14.01 -7.82 3.25
C TYR A 155 -14.57 -8.22 4.61
N ASN A 156 -14.07 -7.60 5.68
CA ASN A 156 -14.55 -7.83 7.04
C ASN A 156 -15.12 -6.52 7.61
N GLU A 157 -16.44 -6.47 7.77
CA GLU A 157 -17.15 -5.33 8.34
C GLU A 157 -16.66 -4.99 9.75
N GLU A 158 -16.27 -5.99 10.56
CA GLU A 158 -15.68 -5.77 11.89
C GLU A 158 -14.34 -5.04 11.78
N LYS A 159 -13.47 -5.40 10.82
CA LYS A 159 -12.19 -4.70 10.61
C LYS A 159 -12.40 -3.25 10.18
N ILE A 160 -13.44 -2.96 9.39
CA ILE A 160 -13.78 -1.58 9.01
C ILE A 160 -14.28 -0.79 10.22
N GLN A 161 -15.14 -1.39 11.05
CA GLN A 161 -15.61 -0.75 12.27
C GLN A 161 -14.45 -0.49 13.25
N GLU A 162 -13.52 -1.44 13.38
CA GLU A 162 -12.30 -1.26 14.16
C GLU A 162 -11.47 -0.09 13.60
N PHE A 163 -11.20 -0.06 12.28
CA PHE A 163 -10.49 1.05 11.65
C PHE A 163 -11.17 2.39 11.93
N GLU A 164 -12.50 2.48 11.80
CA GLU A 164 -13.25 3.70 12.07
C GLU A 164 -13.22 4.11 13.55
N SER A 165 -13.13 3.16 14.48
CA SER A 165 -12.95 3.44 15.90
C SER A 165 -11.56 3.98 16.21
N TRP A 166 -10.53 3.51 15.51
CA TRP A 166 -9.14 3.94 15.70
C TRP A 166 -8.84 5.28 15.00
N TYR A 167 -9.44 5.48 13.84
CA TYR A 167 -9.28 6.66 12.99
C TYR A 167 -10.62 7.36 12.78
N PRO A 168 -11.23 7.90 13.87
CA PRO A 168 -12.54 8.53 13.77
C PRO A 168 -12.45 9.75 12.86
N ASN A 169 -13.40 9.86 11.92
CA ASN A 169 -13.44 10.90 10.90
C ASN A 169 -12.18 10.97 10.04
N PHE A 170 -11.53 9.83 9.76
CA PHE A 170 -10.40 9.75 8.83
C PHE A 170 -10.70 10.50 7.53
N LYS A 171 -9.73 11.32 7.12
CA LYS A 171 -9.75 12.04 5.86
C LYS A 171 -8.49 11.68 5.10
N TYR A 172 -8.71 11.13 3.91
CA TYR A 172 -7.65 10.86 2.96
C TYR A 172 -6.90 12.16 2.63
N PRO A 173 -5.55 12.16 2.63
CA PRO A 173 -4.77 13.40 2.62
C PRO A 173 -4.60 14.07 1.25
N PHE A 174 -5.31 13.61 0.21
CA PHE A 174 -5.26 14.12 -1.17
C PHE A 174 -6.63 14.62 -1.64
#